data_AF-A0A4U6U969-F1
#
_entry.id   AF-A0A4U6U969-F1
#
_cell.length_a   1.000
_cell.length_b   1.000
_cell.length_c   1.000
_cell.angle_alpha   90.00
_cell.angle_beta   90.00
_cell.angle_gamma   90.00
#
_symmetry.space_group_name_H-M   'P 1'
#
loop_
_entity.id
_entity.type
_entity.pdbx_description
1 polymer ?
#
loop_
_entity_poly.entity_id
_entity_poly.type
_entity_poly.pdbx_seq_one_letter_code
_entity_poly.pdbx_strand_id
1 'polypeptide(L)'
;MDTGGDCSGGGGLEEEAARREREWEEVVEAVAYDSCTWPPPVVAVCGPGNSGKSAFCRLLLNTLIARYRKVGYLDIDVGQPEFTPPGFVSLHVLEEQAKDLTILYLRNPKRCFFFGDVCAKRNPKLLLTYIFDLYDYFLKEFYCFREVDNPEKSAIPLVINTSGWVKGTGFYVLTEMLKYVSPTHVIRVSTTVEHKNLPGGTFWMNQYDADPPINLVEIGAAHNSPRHLLVKKEAKITRDLRLMAYFRQCLPRDFNISCFDDLIRGFVSIHPFQLRLSKIHVIDLHRQVSGTDAHRFLSGTIIGMATSASPLLSIECSTPCCIGLVGVQVLSKLYIFQKTAFI
;
A
#
# COMPACT_ATOMS: atom_id res chain seq x y z
N MET A 1 -38.41 42.84 -16.04
CA MET A 1 -39.19 41.61 -15.80
C MET A 1 -38.84 40.66 -16.94
N ASP A 2 -38.19 39.53 -16.76
CA ASP A 2 -37.67 38.88 -15.56
C ASP A 2 -36.59 37.90 -16.08
N THR A 3 -35.45 37.84 -15.39
CA THR A 3 -34.33 36.97 -15.72
C THR A 3 -34.49 35.66 -14.95
N GLY A 4 -35.03 34.63 -15.59
CA GLY A 4 -35.13 33.28 -15.04
C GLY A 4 -34.00 32.39 -15.55
N GLY A 5 -32.88 32.38 -14.82
CA GLY A 5 -31.82 31.38 -14.98
C GLY A 5 -32.24 30.08 -14.30
N ASP A 6 -32.25 28.99 -15.04
CA ASP A 6 -32.58 27.65 -14.57
C ASP A 6 -31.33 27.01 -13.92
N CYS A 7 -31.31 26.98 -12.58
CA CYS A 7 -30.32 26.28 -11.77
C CYS A 7 -30.94 24.97 -11.27
N SER A 8 -30.94 23.93 -12.09
CA SER A 8 -31.55 22.63 -11.75
C SER A 8 -30.65 21.39 -12.00
N GLY A 9 -29.34 21.59 -12.20
CA GLY A 9 -28.38 20.50 -12.47
C GLY A 9 -27.58 19.96 -11.27
N GLY A 10 -27.69 20.55 -10.08
CA GLY A 10 -26.82 20.23 -8.93
C GLY A 10 -27.28 19.07 -8.04
N GLY A 11 -28.59 18.90 -7.84
CA GLY A 11 -29.12 17.97 -6.82
C GLY A 11 -28.88 16.48 -7.09
N GLY A 12 -28.86 16.06 -8.36
CA GLY A 12 -28.73 14.64 -8.70
C GLY A 12 -27.34 14.05 -8.43
N LEU A 13 -26.28 14.85 -8.56
CA LEU A 13 -24.90 14.39 -8.32
C LEU A 13 -24.60 14.25 -6.82
N GLU A 14 -25.13 15.16 -6.00
CA GLU A 14 -25.00 15.10 -4.54
C GLU A 14 -25.80 13.92 -3.96
N GLU A 15 -27.00 13.67 -4.47
CA GLU A 15 -27.83 12.54 -4.06
C GLU A 15 -27.18 11.19 -4.42
N GLU A 16 -26.58 11.08 -5.62
CA GLU A 16 -25.87 9.88 -6.06
C GLU A 16 -24.60 9.64 -5.23
N ALA A 17 -23.88 10.70 -4.84
CA ALA A 17 -22.71 10.62 -3.96
C ALA A 17 -23.11 10.16 -2.54
N ALA A 18 -24.16 10.75 -1.96
CA ALA A 18 -24.67 10.35 -0.65
C ALA A 18 -25.18 8.90 -0.64
N ARG A 19 -25.76 8.43 -1.74
CA ARG A 19 -26.17 7.02 -1.88
C ARG A 19 -24.97 6.08 -1.88
N ARG A 20 -23.87 6.44 -2.56
CA ARG A 20 -22.63 5.65 -2.58
C ARG A 20 -21.97 5.61 -1.21
N GLU A 21 -21.97 6.71 -0.49
CA GLU A 21 -21.44 6.77 0.88
C GLU A 21 -22.20 5.81 1.80
N ARG A 22 -23.54 5.83 1.75
CA ARG A 22 -24.37 4.85 2.49
C ARG A 22 -24.11 3.40 2.09
N GLU A 23 -23.99 3.11 0.79
CA GLU A 23 -23.63 1.76 0.31
C GLU A 23 -22.30 1.29 0.92
N TRP A 24 -21.30 2.17 0.97
CA TRP A 24 -20.00 1.84 1.55
C TRP A 24 -20.09 1.62 3.06
N GLU A 25 -20.83 2.47 3.78
CA GLU A 25 -21.08 2.35 5.21
C GLU A 25 -21.76 1.03 5.55
N GLU A 26 -22.83 0.67 4.84
CA GLU A 26 -23.56 -0.60 5.03
C GLU A 26 -22.64 -1.81 4.84
N VAL A 27 -21.78 -1.79 3.82
CA VAL A 27 -20.85 -2.90 3.55
C VAL A 27 -19.75 -2.99 4.60
N VAL A 28 -19.18 -1.88 5.07
CA VAL A 28 -18.15 -1.96 6.12
C VAL A 28 -18.73 -2.41 7.46
N GLU A 29 -19.95 -2.01 7.78
CA GLU A 29 -20.66 -2.45 8.99
C GLU A 29 -20.98 -3.94 8.91
N ALA A 30 -21.47 -4.43 7.77
CA ALA A 30 -21.72 -5.86 7.56
C ALA A 30 -20.42 -6.69 7.74
N VAL A 31 -19.32 -6.28 7.10
CA VAL A 31 -18.01 -6.95 7.23
C VAL A 31 -17.51 -6.94 8.68
N ALA A 32 -17.74 -5.86 9.42
CA ALA A 32 -17.26 -5.73 10.79
C ALA A 32 -18.13 -6.47 11.81
N TYR A 33 -19.46 -6.45 11.68
CA TYR A 33 -20.40 -6.82 12.75
C TYR A 33 -21.35 -7.99 12.44
N ASP A 34 -21.45 -8.49 11.21
CA ASP A 34 -22.35 -9.61 10.90
C ASP A 34 -21.95 -10.91 11.62
N SER A 35 -22.94 -11.75 11.93
CA SER A 35 -22.94 -12.82 12.95
C SER A 35 -21.83 -13.90 12.90
N CYS A 36 -20.94 -13.89 11.90
CA CYS A 36 -19.77 -14.77 11.81
C CYS A 36 -18.45 -13.99 11.97
N THR A 37 -18.35 -13.08 12.95
CA THR A 37 -17.13 -12.26 13.19
C THR A 37 -15.93 -13.03 13.78
N TRP A 38 -16.03 -14.36 13.86
CA TRP A 38 -14.95 -15.26 14.26
C TRP A 38 -14.82 -16.43 13.26
N PRO A 39 -13.63 -16.67 12.70
CA PRO A 39 -12.41 -15.90 12.90
C PRO A 39 -12.52 -14.47 12.33
N PRO A 40 -11.68 -13.51 12.77
CA PRO A 40 -11.77 -12.11 12.33
C PRO A 40 -11.62 -11.98 10.81
N PRO A 41 -12.27 -11.01 10.16
CA PRO A 41 -12.28 -10.96 8.70
C PRO A 41 -10.89 -10.65 8.11
N VAL A 42 -10.54 -11.38 7.06
CA VAL A 42 -9.47 -11.05 6.10
C VAL A 42 -10.14 -10.54 4.83
N VAL A 43 -9.95 -9.25 4.53
CA VAL A 43 -10.70 -8.52 3.50
C VAL A 43 -9.77 -8.01 2.43
N ALA A 44 -9.97 -8.44 1.18
CA ALA A 44 -9.24 -7.90 0.03
C ALA A 44 -10.13 -6.92 -0.75
N VAL A 45 -9.61 -5.71 -1.02
CA VAL A 45 -10.34 -4.67 -1.76
C VAL A 45 -9.70 -4.47 -3.13
N CYS A 46 -10.41 -4.82 -4.19
CA CYS A 46 -9.89 -4.85 -5.56
C CYS A 46 -10.78 -4.08 -6.55
N GLY A 47 -10.22 -3.68 -7.70
CA GLY A 47 -10.92 -2.84 -8.68
C GLY A 47 -9.99 -1.86 -9.43
N PRO A 48 -10.49 -1.11 -10.41
CA PRO A 48 -9.67 -0.25 -11.26
C PRO A 48 -8.99 0.89 -10.49
N GLY A 49 -7.94 1.44 -11.09
CA GLY A 49 -7.30 2.66 -10.58
C GLY A 49 -8.30 3.80 -10.43
N ASN A 50 -8.15 4.61 -9.39
CA ASN A 50 -8.98 5.77 -9.10
C ASN A 50 -10.48 5.47 -8.83
N SER A 51 -10.82 4.22 -8.45
CA SER A 51 -12.20 3.85 -8.08
C SER A 51 -12.55 4.16 -6.61
N GLY A 52 -11.57 4.53 -5.79
CA GLY A 52 -11.77 4.82 -4.37
C GLY A 52 -11.40 3.68 -3.42
N LYS A 53 -10.74 2.61 -3.88
CA LYS A 53 -10.29 1.48 -3.04
C LYS A 53 -9.60 1.91 -1.74
N SER A 54 -8.57 2.75 -1.82
CA SER A 54 -7.87 3.21 -0.62
C SER A 54 -8.78 4.01 0.32
N ALA A 55 -9.78 4.74 -0.20
CA ALA A 55 -10.79 5.40 0.62
C ALA A 55 -11.71 4.40 1.33
N PHE A 56 -12.19 3.38 0.62
CA PHE A 56 -12.96 2.29 1.21
C PHE A 56 -12.13 1.52 2.27
N CYS A 57 -10.87 1.19 1.97
CA CYS A 57 -9.95 0.56 2.92
C CYS A 57 -9.77 1.39 4.20
N ARG A 58 -9.74 2.73 4.11
CA ARG A 58 -9.66 3.63 5.27
C ARG A 58 -10.94 3.61 6.10
N LEU A 59 -12.10 3.66 5.45
CA LEU A 59 -13.40 3.55 6.11
C LEU A 59 -13.49 2.22 6.86
N LEU A 60 -13.23 1.10 6.16
CA LEU A 60 -13.23 -0.24 6.73
C LEU A 60 -12.24 -0.38 7.89
N LEU A 61 -11.02 0.12 7.73
CA LEU A 61 -10.00 0.13 8.78
C LEU A 61 -10.50 0.83 10.05
N ASN A 62 -11.10 2.01 9.92
CA ASN A 62 -11.59 2.78 11.06
C ASN A 62 -12.75 2.06 11.78
N THR A 63 -13.67 1.44 11.03
CA THR A 63 -14.76 0.63 11.58
C THR A 63 -14.22 -0.62 12.29
N LEU A 64 -13.27 -1.33 11.69
CA LEU A 64 -12.64 -2.50 12.31
C LEU A 64 -11.81 -2.14 13.54
N ILE A 65 -11.11 -1.00 13.57
CA ILE A 65 -10.37 -0.54 14.76
C ILE A 65 -11.35 -0.27 15.91
N ALA A 66 -12.51 0.34 15.63
CA ALA A 66 -13.52 0.59 16.66
C ALA A 66 -14.02 -0.72 17.30
N ARG A 67 -14.10 -1.81 16.53
CA ARG A 67 -14.56 -3.12 17.01
C ARG A 67 -13.45 -3.98 17.64
N TYR A 68 -12.33 -4.15 16.94
CA TYR A 68 -11.28 -5.11 17.27
C TYR A 68 -10.09 -4.50 18.01
N ARG A 69 -10.07 -3.17 18.19
CA ARG A 69 -8.97 -2.36 18.78
C ARG A 69 -7.66 -2.39 17.98
N LYS A 70 -7.36 -3.48 17.26
CA LYS A 70 -6.14 -3.69 16.50
C LYS A 70 -6.47 -4.33 15.16
N VAL A 71 -5.90 -3.80 14.09
CA VAL A 71 -6.18 -4.25 12.72
C VAL A 71 -4.88 -4.32 11.92
N GLY A 72 -4.68 -5.42 11.19
CA GLY A 72 -3.63 -5.52 10.19
C GLY A 72 -4.02 -4.76 8.93
N TYR A 73 -3.06 -4.08 8.31
CA TYR A 73 -3.25 -3.43 7.01
C TYR A 73 -2.10 -3.83 6.09
N LEU A 74 -2.38 -4.66 5.10
CA LEU A 74 -1.42 -5.09 4.08
C LEU A 74 -1.63 -4.25 2.83
N ASP A 75 -0.68 -3.39 2.53
CA ASP A 75 -0.69 -2.57 1.33
C ASP A 75 0.21 -3.17 0.26
N ILE A 76 -0.40 -3.55 -0.86
CA ILE A 76 0.28 -4.14 -2.02
C ILE A 76 0.26 -3.21 -3.24
N ASP A 77 -0.24 -1.98 -3.11
CA ASP A 77 -0.14 -0.96 -4.16
C ASP A 77 1.22 -0.25 -4.10
N VAL A 78 2.21 -0.82 -4.78
CA VAL A 78 3.55 -0.20 -4.90
C VAL A 78 3.53 1.15 -5.64
N GLY A 79 2.47 1.46 -6.38
CA GLY A 79 2.35 2.72 -7.13
C GLY A 79 1.86 3.87 -6.25
N GLN A 80 0.80 3.64 -5.48
CA GLN A 80 0.17 4.62 -4.61
C GLN A 80 -0.14 4.04 -3.22
N PRO A 81 0.89 3.67 -2.45
CA PRO A 81 0.67 3.12 -1.12
C PRO A 81 0.10 4.19 -0.17
N GLU A 82 -0.63 3.73 0.83
CA GLU A 82 -1.39 4.52 1.79
C GLU A 82 -0.49 5.15 2.85
N PHE A 83 0.43 4.37 3.43
CA PHE A 83 1.20 4.78 4.62
C PHE A 83 2.72 4.86 4.41
N THR A 84 3.21 4.42 3.25
CA THR A 84 4.63 4.41 2.91
C THR A 84 4.92 5.26 1.68
N PRO A 85 6.21 5.52 1.37
CA PRO A 85 6.58 6.04 0.07
C PRO A 85 6.24 5.05 -1.06
N PRO A 86 6.21 5.50 -2.31
CA PRO A 86 6.05 4.63 -3.48
C PRO A 86 7.15 3.57 -3.57
N GLY A 87 6.83 2.43 -4.16
CA GLY A 87 7.74 1.29 -4.33
C GLY A 87 7.82 0.37 -3.11
N PHE A 88 6.93 0.51 -2.14
CA PHE A 88 6.85 -0.38 -0.97
C PHE A 88 5.69 -1.35 -1.07
N VAL A 89 5.93 -2.56 -0.56
CA VAL A 89 4.88 -3.49 -0.10
C VAL A 89 5.01 -3.53 1.42
N SER A 90 3.92 -3.34 2.15
CA SER A 90 4.03 -3.08 3.59
C SER A 90 2.89 -3.66 4.40
N LEU A 91 3.22 -4.21 5.56
CA LEU A 91 2.28 -4.62 6.59
C LEU A 91 2.35 -3.63 7.75
N HIS A 92 1.20 -3.03 8.08
CA HIS A 92 1.00 -2.21 9.26
C HIS A 92 0.10 -2.94 10.25
N VAL A 93 0.27 -2.60 11.53
CA VAL A 93 -0.66 -3.00 12.59
C VAL A 93 -1.07 -1.75 13.32
N LEU A 94 -2.36 -1.43 13.27
CA LEU A 94 -2.90 -0.13 13.65
C LEU A 94 -3.90 -0.28 14.79
N GLU A 95 -3.81 0.62 15.77
CA GLU A 95 -4.66 0.64 16.97
C GLU A 95 -5.42 1.98 17.13
N GLU A 96 -5.13 2.95 16.27
CA GLU A 96 -5.74 4.27 16.29
C GLU A 96 -6.47 4.50 14.98
N GLN A 97 -7.68 5.06 15.07
CA GLN A 97 -8.40 5.53 13.89
C GLN A 97 -7.52 6.52 13.12
N ALA A 98 -7.57 6.41 11.81
CA ALA A 98 -6.85 7.30 10.93
C ALA A 98 -7.62 8.63 10.84
N LYS A 99 -7.38 9.50 11.82
CA LYS A 99 -8.16 10.73 12.06
C LYS A 99 -8.01 11.80 10.97
N ASP A 100 -6.84 11.89 10.34
CA ASP A 100 -6.53 12.90 9.33
C ASP A 100 -5.56 12.35 8.28
N LEU A 101 -6.08 11.54 7.37
CA LEU A 101 -5.29 11.06 6.22
C LEU A 101 -5.24 12.15 5.15
N THR A 102 -4.50 13.21 5.44
CA THR A 102 -3.90 14.02 4.38
C THR A 102 -3.05 13.10 3.51
N ILE A 103 -2.87 13.45 2.22
CA ILE A 103 -2.05 12.72 1.24
C ILE A 103 -0.63 12.36 1.75
N LEU A 104 -0.17 13.00 2.84
CA LEU A 104 1.18 12.93 3.39
C LEU A 104 1.31 12.10 4.68
N TYR A 105 0.27 11.39 5.11
CA TYR A 105 0.31 10.64 6.35
C TYR A 105 1.14 9.35 6.21
N LEU A 106 2.41 9.43 6.64
CA LEU A 106 3.34 8.32 6.62
C LEU A 106 3.42 7.65 8.01
N ARG A 107 3.33 6.32 8.06
CA ARG A 107 3.49 5.53 9.28
C ARG A 107 4.64 4.54 9.11
N ASN A 108 5.31 4.19 10.20
CA ASN A 108 6.30 3.12 10.16
C ASN A 108 5.56 1.77 10.01
N PRO A 109 5.91 0.94 9.01
CA PRO A 109 5.33 -0.39 8.88
C PRO A 109 5.85 -1.33 9.97
N LYS A 110 5.06 -2.36 10.29
CA LYS A 110 5.51 -3.46 11.14
C LYS A 110 6.60 -4.27 10.42
N ARG A 111 6.38 -4.56 9.14
CA ARG A 111 7.35 -5.12 8.19
C ARG A 111 7.07 -4.58 6.80
N CYS A 112 8.11 -4.39 5.99
CA CYS A 112 7.92 -4.01 4.60
C CYS A 112 9.09 -4.48 3.74
N PHE A 113 8.83 -4.49 2.44
CA PHE A 113 9.84 -4.68 1.41
C PHE A 113 9.85 -3.46 0.50
N PHE A 114 11.04 -3.03 0.10
CA PHE A 114 11.19 -2.05 -0.96
C PHE A 114 11.29 -2.78 -2.28
N PHE A 115 10.23 -2.72 -3.09
CA PHE A 115 10.20 -3.24 -4.44
C PHE A 115 10.97 -2.34 -5.43
N GLY A 116 11.10 -1.04 -5.15
CA GLY A 116 11.93 -0.13 -5.96
C GLY A 116 11.40 0.17 -7.36
N ASP A 117 10.17 -0.26 -7.67
CA ASP A 117 9.44 0.10 -8.88
C ASP A 117 7.97 0.39 -8.50
N VAL A 118 7.27 1.13 -9.35
CA VAL A 118 5.85 1.48 -9.19
C VAL A 118 4.95 0.64 -10.09
N CYS A 119 5.50 -0.42 -10.71
CA CYS A 119 4.82 -1.28 -11.67
C CYS A 119 5.16 -2.76 -11.48
N ALA A 120 4.14 -3.62 -11.33
CA ALA A 120 4.33 -5.08 -11.20
C ALA A 120 5.09 -5.71 -12.37
N LYS A 121 5.01 -5.13 -13.57
CA LYS A 121 5.61 -5.71 -14.79
C LYS A 121 7.11 -5.92 -14.65
N ARG A 122 7.78 -5.13 -13.81
CA ARG A 122 9.23 -5.20 -13.62
C ARG A 122 9.68 -6.59 -13.16
N ASN A 123 9.04 -7.12 -12.12
CA ASN A 123 9.34 -8.44 -11.56
C ASN A 123 8.13 -8.96 -10.76
N PRO A 124 7.10 -9.53 -11.43
CA PRO A 124 5.86 -9.93 -10.78
C PRO A 124 6.05 -11.07 -9.78
N LYS A 125 7.02 -11.96 -10.02
CA LYS A 125 7.34 -13.06 -9.10
C LYS A 125 7.86 -12.53 -7.77
N LEU A 126 8.82 -11.60 -7.82
CA LEU A 126 9.35 -10.97 -6.61
C LEU A 126 8.28 -10.20 -5.85
N LEU A 127 7.40 -9.49 -6.55
CA LEU A 127 6.27 -8.80 -5.93
C LEU A 127 5.34 -9.79 -5.20
N LEU A 128 5.00 -10.92 -5.82
CA LEU A 128 4.20 -11.98 -5.18
C LEU A 128 4.91 -12.55 -3.96
N THR A 129 6.20 -12.85 -4.06
CA THR A 129 7.01 -13.31 -2.91
C THR A 129 6.92 -12.33 -1.74
N TYR A 130 7.06 -11.02 -1.97
CA TYR A 130 6.93 -10.01 -0.91
C TYR A 130 5.55 -9.98 -0.28
N ILE A 131 4.50 -10.14 -1.09
CA ILE A 131 3.11 -10.16 -0.61
C ILE A 131 2.89 -11.41 0.27
N PHE A 132 3.32 -12.58 -0.21
CA PHE A 132 3.17 -13.86 0.48
C PHE A 132 3.94 -13.89 1.79
N ASP A 133 5.20 -13.46 1.79
CA ASP A 133 6.03 -13.38 2.99
C ASP A 133 5.42 -12.49 4.08
N LEU A 134 4.86 -11.33 3.70
CA LEU A 134 4.21 -10.42 4.64
C LEU A 134 2.88 -10.99 5.16
N TYR A 135 2.13 -11.71 4.31
CA TYR A 135 0.90 -12.38 4.72
C TYR A 135 1.17 -13.57 5.65
N ASP A 136 2.13 -14.43 5.34
CA ASP A 136 2.54 -15.55 6.19
C ASP A 136 3.04 -15.05 7.55
N TYR A 137 3.82 -13.98 7.55
CA TYR A 137 4.21 -13.31 8.79
C TYR A 137 3.00 -12.81 9.58
N PHE A 138 2.01 -12.20 8.90
CA PHE A 138 0.77 -11.78 9.55
C PHE A 138 0.04 -12.97 10.17
N LEU A 139 -0.12 -14.07 9.43
CA LEU A 139 -0.79 -15.26 9.93
C LEU A 139 -0.12 -15.82 11.19
N LYS A 140 1.21 -15.93 11.14
CA LYS A 140 2.02 -16.48 12.22
C LYS A 140 1.97 -15.64 13.50
N GLU A 141 2.01 -14.31 13.40
CA GLU A 141 2.15 -13.45 14.57
C GLU A 141 0.82 -12.85 15.06
N PHE A 142 -0.15 -12.68 14.18
CA PHE A 142 -1.35 -11.88 14.45
C PHE A 142 -2.67 -12.58 14.13
N TYR A 143 -2.63 -13.74 13.47
CA TYR A 143 -3.83 -14.52 13.12
C TYR A 143 -3.74 -15.96 13.65
N CYS A 144 -3.22 -16.10 14.87
CA CYS A 144 -3.09 -17.37 15.55
C CYS A 144 -4.17 -17.52 16.64
N PHE A 145 -4.75 -18.72 16.73
CA PHE A 145 -5.83 -19.06 17.67
C PHE A 145 -5.34 -19.80 18.92
N ARG A 146 -4.03 -19.77 19.19
CA ARG A 146 -3.36 -20.70 20.11
C ARG A 146 -3.58 -20.43 21.60
N GLU A 147 -4.12 -19.27 21.98
CA GLU A 147 -4.37 -18.92 23.38
C GLU A 147 -5.78 -18.32 23.52
N VAL A 148 -6.79 -19.19 23.67
CA VAL A 148 -8.21 -18.81 23.83
C VAL A 148 -8.44 -17.89 25.04
N ASP A 149 -7.55 -17.96 26.04
CA ASP A 149 -7.67 -17.26 27.32
C ASP A 149 -6.80 -15.99 27.44
N ASN A 150 -6.14 -15.54 26.35
CA ASN A 150 -5.34 -14.32 26.36
C ASN A 150 -5.94 -13.23 25.45
N PRO A 151 -6.68 -12.26 26.01
CA PRO A 151 -7.29 -11.16 25.25
C PRO A 151 -6.28 -10.29 24.47
N GLU A 152 -5.00 -10.28 24.86
CA GLU A 152 -3.96 -9.51 24.17
C GLU A 152 -3.38 -10.23 22.94
N LYS A 153 -3.70 -11.51 22.74
CA LYS A 153 -3.23 -12.34 21.62
C LYS A 153 -4.37 -12.88 20.75
N SER A 154 -5.56 -12.29 20.83
CA SER A 154 -6.64 -12.64 19.91
C SER A 154 -6.22 -12.35 18.48
N ALA A 155 -6.60 -13.23 17.55
CA ALA A 155 -6.47 -12.96 16.13
C ALA A 155 -7.09 -11.59 15.80
N ILE A 156 -6.45 -10.83 14.91
CA ILE A 156 -6.92 -9.51 14.49
C ILE A 156 -7.39 -9.56 13.03
N PRO A 157 -8.33 -8.70 12.60
CA PRO A 157 -8.72 -8.63 11.20
C PRO A 157 -7.58 -8.07 10.33
N LEU A 158 -7.65 -8.36 9.02
CA LEU A 158 -6.72 -7.86 8.01
C LEU A 158 -7.46 -7.15 6.88
N VAL A 159 -7.04 -5.91 6.58
CA VAL A 159 -7.45 -5.19 5.37
C VAL A 159 -6.31 -5.25 4.35
N ILE A 160 -6.59 -5.69 3.13
CA ILE A 160 -5.62 -5.78 2.04
C ILE A 160 -6.00 -4.76 0.96
N ASN A 161 -5.20 -3.70 0.84
CA ASN A 161 -5.34 -2.70 -0.21
C ASN A 161 -4.58 -3.13 -1.46
N THR A 162 -5.29 -3.31 -2.59
CA THR A 162 -4.67 -3.74 -3.84
C THR A 162 -4.42 -2.61 -4.82
N SER A 163 -3.45 -2.83 -5.71
CA SER A 163 -3.25 -1.95 -6.87
C SER A 163 -4.48 -1.84 -7.77
N GLY A 164 -4.54 -0.77 -8.57
CA GLY A 164 -5.59 -0.55 -9.57
C GLY A 164 -5.45 -1.32 -10.89
N TRP A 165 -4.60 -2.36 -10.94
CA TRP A 165 -4.28 -3.07 -12.18
C TRP A 165 -5.26 -4.21 -12.48
N VAL A 166 -6.18 -3.95 -13.40
CA VAL A 166 -7.24 -4.89 -13.78
C VAL A 166 -6.92 -5.72 -15.03
N LYS A 167 -5.76 -5.53 -15.66
CA LYS A 167 -5.34 -6.23 -16.89
C LYS A 167 -3.86 -6.63 -16.86
N GLY A 168 -3.50 -7.58 -17.72
CA GLY A 168 -2.11 -7.98 -17.97
C GLY A 168 -1.40 -8.49 -16.72
N THR A 169 -0.12 -8.12 -16.55
CA THR A 169 0.70 -8.59 -15.42
C THR A 169 0.16 -8.21 -14.06
N GLY A 170 -0.47 -7.03 -13.91
CA GLY A 170 -1.04 -6.64 -12.63
C GLY A 170 -2.29 -7.45 -12.26
N PHE A 171 -3.11 -7.81 -13.25
CA PHE A 171 -4.22 -8.74 -13.04
C PHE A 171 -3.74 -10.13 -12.63
N TYR A 172 -2.66 -10.63 -13.25
CA TYR A 172 -2.03 -11.87 -12.84
C TYR A 172 -1.58 -11.84 -11.37
N VAL A 173 -0.89 -10.77 -10.94
CA VAL A 173 -0.49 -10.61 -9.53
C VAL A 173 -1.69 -10.58 -8.59
N LEU A 174 -2.77 -9.87 -8.95
CA LEU A 174 -4.01 -9.87 -8.16
C LEU A 174 -4.60 -11.27 -8.03
N THR A 175 -4.72 -12.00 -9.13
CA THR A 175 -5.28 -13.35 -9.17
C THR A 175 -4.49 -14.33 -8.30
N GLU A 176 -3.16 -14.34 -8.43
CA GLU A 176 -2.31 -15.22 -7.62
C GLU A 176 -2.32 -14.83 -6.14
N MET A 177 -2.41 -13.53 -5.83
CA MET A 177 -2.61 -13.06 -4.46
C MET A 177 -3.93 -13.55 -3.86
N LEU A 178 -5.05 -13.40 -4.58
CA LEU A 178 -6.35 -13.85 -4.07
C LEU A 178 -6.40 -15.36 -3.86
N LYS A 179 -5.78 -16.15 -4.74
CA LYS A 179 -5.64 -17.61 -4.55
C LYS A 179 -4.84 -17.94 -3.30
N TYR A 180 -3.68 -17.31 -3.14
CA TYR A 180 -2.76 -17.60 -2.03
C TYR A 180 -3.34 -17.17 -0.68
N VAL A 181 -3.86 -15.95 -0.62
CA VAL A 181 -4.43 -15.37 0.61
C VAL A 181 -5.72 -16.08 1.00
N SER A 182 -6.55 -16.48 0.02
CA SER A 182 -7.89 -17.02 0.26
C SER A 182 -8.71 -16.17 1.25
N PRO A 183 -8.93 -14.88 0.95
CA PRO A 183 -9.56 -13.97 1.90
C PRO A 183 -11.01 -14.36 2.18
N THR A 184 -11.47 -14.11 3.41
CA THR A 184 -12.87 -14.34 3.81
C THR A 184 -13.85 -13.45 3.05
N HIS A 185 -13.42 -12.23 2.71
CA HIS A 185 -14.21 -11.24 2.01
C HIS A 185 -13.42 -10.64 0.85
N VAL A 186 -14.08 -10.48 -0.29
CA VAL A 186 -13.54 -9.74 -1.43
C VAL A 186 -14.51 -8.63 -1.77
N ILE A 187 -14.03 -7.40 -1.64
CA ILE A 187 -14.79 -6.20 -2.00
C ILE A 187 -14.33 -5.75 -3.38
N ARG A 188 -15.19 -5.92 -4.39
CA ARG A 188 -14.95 -5.46 -5.76
C ARG A 188 -15.55 -4.07 -5.94
N VAL A 189 -14.67 -3.07 -6.10
CA VAL A 189 -15.08 -1.71 -6.45
C VAL A 189 -15.19 -1.62 -7.97
N SER A 190 -16.39 -1.33 -8.49
CA SER A 190 -16.68 -1.27 -9.91
C SER A 190 -17.05 0.13 -10.38
N THR A 191 -16.63 0.48 -11.60
CA THR A 191 -17.01 1.74 -12.25
C THR A 191 -18.18 1.50 -13.21
N THR A 192 -18.82 2.58 -13.65
CA THR A 192 -19.84 2.54 -14.71
C THR A 192 -19.30 2.10 -16.08
N VAL A 193 -17.97 2.02 -16.24
CA VAL A 193 -17.30 1.66 -17.50
C VAL A 193 -16.85 0.21 -17.47
N GLU A 194 -17.70 -0.69 -17.96
CA GLU A 194 -17.56 -2.15 -17.85
C GLU A 194 -16.17 -2.69 -18.26
N HIS A 195 -15.63 -2.27 -19.41
CA HIS A 195 -14.33 -2.76 -19.91
C HIS A 195 -13.11 -2.33 -19.07
N LYS A 196 -13.30 -1.47 -18.07
CA LYS A 196 -12.30 -1.09 -17.07
C LYS A 196 -12.41 -1.88 -15.77
N ASN A 197 -13.47 -2.65 -15.57
CA ASN A 197 -13.68 -3.41 -14.35
C ASN A 197 -12.95 -4.76 -14.41
N LEU A 198 -12.86 -5.41 -13.24
CA LEU A 198 -12.44 -6.80 -13.15
C LEU A 198 -13.53 -7.73 -13.71
N PRO A 199 -13.20 -8.95 -14.12
CA PRO A 199 -14.21 -9.95 -14.48
C PRO A 199 -15.20 -10.22 -13.34
N GLY A 200 -16.42 -10.61 -13.72
CA GLY A 200 -17.47 -11.04 -12.81
C GLY A 200 -17.09 -12.29 -11.99
N GLY A 201 -17.81 -12.55 -10.91
CA GLY A 201 -17.64 -13.75 -10.06
C GLY A 201 -16.25 -13.88 -9.42
N THR A 202 -15.89 -15.13 -9.12
CA THR A 202 -14.64 -15.56 -8.46
C THR A 202 -13.56 -15.89 -9.49
N PHE A 203 -13.15 -14.91 -10.30
CA PHE A 203 -12.23 -15.08 -11.45
C PHE A 203 -10.86 -15.70 -11.13
N TRP A 204 -10.49 -15.78 -9.86
CA TRP A 204 -9.24 -16.38 -9.38
C TRP A 204 -9.39 -17.85 -9.00
N MET A 205 -10.61 -18.40 -8.99
CA MET A 205 -10.88 -19.77 -8.59
C MET A 205 -10.99 -20.68 -9.80
N ASN A 206 -10.62 -21.95 -9.66
CA ASN A 206 -10.88 -22.91 -10.73
C ASN A 206 -12.33 -23.35 -10.65
N GLN A 207 -12.97 -23.48 -11.80
CA GLN A 207 -14.33 -24.01 -11.99
C GLN A 207 -14.57 -25.44 -11.47
N TYR A 208 -13.53 -26.12 -10.95
CA TYR A 208 -13.60 -27.46 -10.36
C TYR A 208 -13.30 -27.47 -8.86
N ASP A 209 -12.86 -26.34 -8.29
CA ASP A 209 -12.67 -26.23 -6.84
C ASP A 209 -14.05 -26.14 -6.20
N ALA A 210 -14.28 -26.85 -5.11
CA ALA A 210 -15.48 -26.64 -4.30
C ALA A 210 -15.45 -25.18 -3.82
N ASP A 211 -16.45 -24.37 -4.20
CA ASP A 211 -16.49 -22.96 -3.84
C ASP A 211 -16.41 -22.83 -2.30
N PRO A 212 -15.29 -22.33 -1.74
CA PRO A 212 -15.28 -21.98 -0.33
C PRO A 212 -16.29 -20.85 -0.13
N PRO A 213 -16.91 -20.76 1.05
CA PRO A 213 -17.84 -19.69 1.36
C PRO A 213 -17.08 -18.36 1.42
N ILE A 214 -16.93 -17.70 0.27
CA ILE A 214 -16.30 -16.39 0.13
C ILE A 214 -17.39 -15.32 0.02
N ASN A 215 -17.30 -14.31 0.86
CA ASN A 215 -18.22 -13.18 0.81
C ASN A 215 -17.72 -12.18 -0.25
N LEU A 216 -18.16 -12.38 -1.49
CA LEU A 216 -17.91 -11.46 -2.59
C LEU A 216 -18.97 -10.37 -2.60
N VAL A 217 -18.55 -9.13 -2.37
CA VAL A 217 -19.43 -7.95 -2.40
C VAL A 217 -18.97 -7.01 -3.51
N GLU A 218 -19.90 -6.54 -4.33
CA GLU A 218 -19.63 -5.54 -5.35
C GLU A 218 -20.21 -4.19 -4.92
N ILE A 219 -19.41 -3.12 -5.01
CA ILE A 219 -19.81 -1.75 -4.65
C ILE A 219 -19.47 -0.76 -5.77
N GLY A 220 -20.20 0.35 -5.81
CA GLY A 220 -19.94 1.43 -6.75
C GLY A 220 -18.67 2.24 -6.42
N ALA A 221 -17.92 2.64 -7.45
CA ALA A 221 -16.79 3.56 -7.29
C ALA A 221 -17.24 4.95 -6.80
N ALA A 222 -16.43 5.61 -5.97
CA ALA A 222 -16.75 6.92 -5.37
C ALA A 222 -17.01 8.03 -6.41
N HIS A 223 -16.31 7.99 -7.54
CA HIS A 223 -16.49 8.91 -8.66
C HIS A 223 -16.35 8.20 -10.00
N ASN A 224 -17.01 8.72 -11.04
CA ASN A 224 -16.76 8.32 -12.42
C ASN A 224 -15.32 8.69 -12.82
N SER A 225 -14.58 7.73 -13.40
CA SER A 225 -13.13 7.88 -13.60
C SER A 225 -12.77 9.09 -14.47
N PRO A 226 -11.84 9.96 -14.04
CA PRO A 226 -11.29 11.03 -14.89
C PRO A 226 -10.59 10.46 -16.13
N ARG A 227 -10.31 11.33 -17.12
CA ARG A 227 -9.52 10.94 -18.31
C ARG A 227 -8.17 10.38 -17.88
N HIS A 228 -7.73 9.28 -18.51
CA HIS A 228 -6.52 8.52 -18.16
C HIS A 228 -5.23 9.36 -18.05
N LEU A 229 -5.08 10.42 -18.85
CA LEU A 229 -3.93 11.33 -18.77
C LEU A 229 -3.89 12.16 -17.47
N LEU A 230 -5.06 12.58 -16.97
CA LEU A 230 -5.17 13.32 -15.71
C LEU A 230 -4.81 12.41 -14.53
N VAL A 231 -5.33 11.18 -14.53
CA VAL A 231 -5.03 10.17 -13.50
C VAL A 231 -3.53 9.86 -13.43
N LYS A 232 -2.84 9.75 -14.57
CA LYS A 232 -1.38 9.54 -14.59
C LYS A 232 -0.60 10.73 -14.03
N LYS A 233 -1.04 11.96 -14.32
CA LYS A 233 -0.39 13.18 -13.82
C LYS A 233 -0.58 13.32 -12.31
N GLU A 234 -1.80 13.11 -11.82
CA GLU A 234 -2.11 13.05 -10.38
C GLU A 234 -1.30 11.98 -9.67
N ALA A 235 -1.21 10.78 -10.24
CA ALA A 235 -0.44 9.70 -9.65
C ALA A 235 1.05 9.99 -9.53
N LYS A 236 1.64 10.72 -10.49
CA LYS A 236 3.02 11.18 -10.37
C LYS A 236 3.15 12.21 -9.24
N ILE A 237 2.27 13.21 -9.22
CA ILE A 237 2.32 14.28 -8.21
C ILE A 237 2.19 13.70 -6.79
N THR A 238 1.24 12.79 -6.56
CA THR A 238 1.06 12.13 -5.26
C THR A 238 2.30 11.35 -4.83
N ARG A 239 2.96 10.66 -5.76
CA ARG A 239 4.21 9.93 -5.49
C ARG A 239 5.34 10.87 -5.11
N ASP A 240 5.52 11.95 -5.87
CA ASP A 240 6.56 12.97 -5.62
C ASP A 240 6.32 13.64 -4.25
N LEU A 241 5.08 13.99 -3.92
CA LEU A 241 4.70 14.56 -2.63
C LEU A 241 4.97 13.60 -1.46
N ARG A 242 4.66 12.30 -1.60
CA ARG A 242 4.94 11.30 -0.58
C ARG A 242 6.44 11.09 -0.36
N LEU A 243 7.23 11.09 -1.44
CA LEU A 243 8.70 11.03 -1.33
C LEU A 243 9.25 12.28 -0.64
N MET A 244 8.76 13.48 -1.01
CA MET A 244 9.11 14.72 -0.33
C MET A 244 8.78 14.66 1.16
N ALA A 245 7.56 14.24 1.53
CA ALA A 245 7.15 14.12 2.92
C ALA A 245 7.96 13.08 3.71
N TYR A 246 8.41 12.01 3.06
CA TYR A 246 9.31 11.04 3.68
C TYR A 246 10.66 11.67 4.00
N PHE A 247 11.30 12.26 2.99
CA PHE A 247 12.64 12.82 3.09
C PHE A 247 12.70 14.13 3.91
N ARG A 248 11.59 14.87 3.97
CA ARG A 248 11.40 16.02 4.87
C ARG A 248 11.69 15.67 6.33
N GLN A 249 11.41 14.43 6.76
CA GLN A 249 11.63 13.97 8.13
C GLN A 249 13.13 13.91 8.51
N CYS A 250 14.03 13.90 7.52
CA CYS A 250 15.47 13.91 7.72
C CYS A 250 16.03 15.32 7.94
N LEU A 251 15.20 16.37 7.82
CA LEU A 251 15.60 17.77 7.95
C LEU A 251 15.00 18.41 9.21
N PRO A 252 15.64 19.48 9.75
CA PRO A 252 15.10 20.24 10.87
C PRO A 252 13.64 20.69 10.63
N ARG A 253 12.80 20.69 11.68
CA ARG A 253 11.36 20.98 11.55
C ARG A 253 11.07 22.39 11.05
N ASP A 254 11.92 23.34 11.37
CA ASP A 254 11.90 24.74 10.97
C ASP A 254 12.31 25.00 9.51
N PHE A 255 12.92 24.00 8.83
CA PHE A 255 13.32 24.15 7.44
C PHE A 255 12.11 24.20 6.50
N ASN A 256 11.80 25.34 5.88
CA ASN A 256 10.64 25.44 5.02
C ASN A 256 10.86 24.66 3.70
N ILE A 257 9.93 23.75 3.35
CA ILE A 257 10.00 22.94 2.14
C ILE A 257 8.69 23.06 1.39
N SER A 258 8.74 23.75 0.26
CA SER A 258 7.59 23.93 -0.63
C SER A 258 7.73 23.13 -1.93
N CYS A 259 8.96 22.80 -2.31
CA CYS A 259 9.28 22.09 -3.54
C CYS A 259 10.47 21.13 -3.37
N PHE A 260 10.77 20.37 -4.43
CA PHE A 260 11.88 19.43 -4.44
C PHE A 260 13.25 20.12 -4.35
N ASP A 261 13.39 21.32 -4.93
CA ASP A 261 14.65 22.07 -4.87
C ASP A 261 14.97 22.53 -3.43
N ASP A 262 13.94 22.90 -2.65
CA ASP A 262 14.10 23.22 -1.23
C ASP A 262 14.58 21.99 -0.45
N LEU A 263 14.05 20.81 -0.77
CA LEU A 263 14.46 19.54 -0.18
C LEU A 263 15.94 19.25 -0.47
N ILE A 264 16.38 19.42 -1.72
CA ILE A 264 17.79 19.26 -2.10
C ILE A 264 18.67 20.26 -1.33
N ARG A 265 18.29 21.54 -1.26
CA ARG A 265 19.03 22.56 -0.51
C ARG A 265 19.14 22.20 0.97
N GLY A 266 18.06 21.70 1.56
CA GLY A 266 18.05 21.18 2.92
C GLY A 266 19.06 20.05 3.10
N PHE A 267 19.10 19.09 2.17
CA PHE A 267 20.07 18.00 2.21
C PHE A 267 21.52 18.45 2.07
N VAL A 268 21.79 19.46 1.26
CA VAL A 268 23.12 20.08 1.16
C VAL A 268 23.52 20.80 2.45
N SER A 269 22.55 21.27 3.24
CA SER A 269 22.79 22.00 4.49
C SER A 269 23.07 21.13 5.71
N ILE A 270 22.76 19.82 5.65
CA ILE A 270 23.02 18.89 6.76
C ILE A 270 24.30 18.10 6.54
N HIS A 271 24.91 17.63 7.62
CA HIS A 271 26.08 16.76 7.53
C HIS A 271 25.63 15.32 7.19
N PRO A 272 25.98 14.78 6.02
CA PRO A 272 25.56 13.45 5.62
C PRO A 272 26.29 12.36 6.41
N PHE A 273 25.63 11.21 6.59
CA PHE A 273 26.28 10.05 7.17
C PHE A 273 27.22 9.39 6.14
N GLN A 274 28.48 9.18 6.53
CA GLN A 274 29.50 8.61 5.64
C GLN A 274 29.70 7.12 5.93
N LEU A 275 29.47 6.28 4.92
CA LEU A 275 29.78 4.84 4.99
C LEU A 275 30.88 4.43 4.03
N ARG A 276 31.71 3.48 4.48
CA ARG A 276 32.67 2.79 3.61
C ARG A 276 31.92 1.75 2.78
N LEU A 277 32.16 1.72 1.47
CA LEU A 277 31.52 0.75 0.59
C LEU A 277 31.81 -0.71 0.98
N SER A 278 32.99 -0.99 1.51
CA SER A 278 33.33 -2.33 2.01
C SER A 278 32.50 -2.80 3.21
N LYS A 279 31.76 -1.90 3.85
CA LYS A 279 30.86 -2.21 4.97
C LYS A 279 29.40 -2.38 4.55
N ILE A 280 29.08 -2.21 3.27
CA ILE A 280 27.71 -2.36 2.78
C ILE A 280 27.66 -3.45 1.71
N HIS A 281 26.56 -4.20 1.72
CA HIS A 281 26.24 -5.14 0.68
C HIS A 281 25.16 -4.52 -0.21
N VAL A 282 25.38 -4.50 -1.52
CA VAL A 282 24.46 -3.90 -2.49
C VAL A 282 23.76 -5.02 -3.24
N ILE A 283 22.43 -5.00 -3.21
CA ILE A 283 21.57 -5.97 -3.90
C ILE A 283 20.82 -5.20 -4.98
N ASP A 284 20.96 -5.63 -6.24
CA ASP A 284 20.04 -5.21 -7.31
C ASP A 284 18.84 -6.17 -7.32
N LEU A 285 17.66 -5.61 -7.05
CA LEU A 285 16.41 -6.38 -6.89
C LEU A 285 15.87 -6.94 -8.21
N HIS A 286 16.25 -6.34 -9.34
CA HIS A 286 15.60 -6.62 -10.64
C HIS A 286 16.56 -7.09 -11.72
N ARG A 287 17.87 -7.11 -11.44
CA ARG A 287 18.89 -7.67 -12.34
C ARG A 287 19.93 -8.44 -11.56
N GLN A 288 20.35 -9.58 -12.08
CA GLN A 288 21.67 -10.12 -11.75
C GLN A 288 22.71 -9.28 -12.48
N VAL A 289 23.36 -8.37 -11.77
CA VAL A 289 24.44 -7.57 -12.37
C VAL A 289 25.72 -8.40 -12.36
N SER A 290 26.23 -8.75 -13.54
CA SER A 290 27.59 -9.26 -13.70
C SER A 290 28.57 -8.07 -13.75
N GLY A 291 29.43 -7.93 -12.75
CA GLY A 291 30.60 -7.04 -12.82
C GLY A 291 30.45 -5.67 -12.15
N THR A 292 31.59 -5.21 -11.63
CA THR A 292 31.83 -4.04 -10.78
C THR A 292 31.62 -2.71 -11.49
N ASP A 293 30.60 -1.97 -11.07
CA ASP A 293 30.59 -0.50 -11.04
C ASP A 293 29.52 0.02 -10.05
N ALA A 294 29.51 -0.55 -8.83
CA ALA A 294 28.57 -0.17 -7.75
C ALA A 294 28.56 1.35 -7.50
N HIS A 295 29.68 2.03 -7.70
CA HIS A 295 29.78 3.49 -7.63
C HIS A 295 28.88 4.23 -8.62
N ARG A 296 28.83 3.81 -9.89
CA ARG A 296 27.96 4.45 -10.90
C ARG A 296 26.51 4.10 -10.67
N PHE A 297 26.23 2.87 -10.22
CA PHE A 297 24.87 2.41 -9.95
C PHE A 297 24.22 3.15 -8.75
N LEU A 298 25.01 3.50 -7.74
CA LEU A 298 24.50 4.08 -6.51
C LEU A 298 24.38 5.61 -6.54
N SER A 299 25.12 6.32 -7.40
CA SER A 299 25.09 7.78 -7.36
C SER A 299 23.77 8.35 -7.87
N GLY A 300 23.09 9.16 -7.04
CA GLY A 300 21.83 9.80 -7.38
C GLY A 300 20.61 8.87 -7.27
N THR A 301 20.76 7.68 -6.69
CA THR A 301 19.64 6.74 -6.53
C THR A 301 19.06 6.77 -5.12
N ILE A 302 17.76 6.45 -5.04
CA ILE A 302 17.08 6.14 -3.78
C ILE A 302 17.16 4.64 -3.60
N ILE A 303 17.67 4.20 -2.46
CA ILE A 303 17.80 2.77 -2.13
C ILE A 303 16.99 2.44 -0.88
N GLY A 304 16.49 1.20 -0.82
CA GLY A 304 15.98 0.61 0.41
C GLY A 304 17.14 0.13 1.27
N MET A 305 17.11 0.45 2.56
CA MET A 305 18.05 -0.05 3.55
C MET A 305 17.47 -1.22 4.31
N ALA A 306 18.32 -2.18 4.64
CA ALA A 306 17.99 -3.32 5.48
C ALA A 306 19.19 -3.69 6.36
N THR A 307 18.96 -4.47 7.42
CA THR A 307 20.03 -4.96 8.29
C THR A 307 20.43 -6.37 7.89
N SER A 308 21.73 -6.70 7.98
CA SER A 308 22.23 -8.06 7.74
C SER A 308 21.79 -9.06 8.81
N ALA A 309 21.33 -8.56 9.96
CA ALA A 309 20.79 -9.37 11.06
C ALA A 309 19.28 -9.63 10.93
N SER A 310 18.60 -9.02 9.95
CA SER A 310 17.18 -9.25 9.73
C SER A 310 16.98 -10.71 9.30
N PRO A 311 16.26 -11.54 10.07
CA PRO A 311 15.96 -12.90 9.64
C PRO A 311 15.14 -12.86 8.36
N LEU A 312 15.48 -13.73 7.41
CA LEU A 312 14.68 -13.90 6.19
C LEU A 312 13.27 -14.37 6.57
N LEU A 313 12.25 -13.84 5.87
CA LEU A 313 10.87 -14.24 6.11
C LEU A 313 10.58 -15.65 5.58
N SER A 314 11.19 -16.00 4.45
CA SER A 314 11.10 -17.31 3.83
C SER A 314 12.44 -17.72 3.21
N ILE A 315 12.56 -19.00 2.88
CA ILE A 315 13.72 -19.54 2.15
C ILE A 315 13.70 -19.07 0.68
N GLU A 316 12.52 -18.72 0.17
CA GLU A 316 12.31 -18.30 -1.22
C GLU A 316 12.66 -16.83 -1.45
N CYS A 317 12.62 -16.00 -0.39
CA CYS A 317 12.96 -14.59 -0.45
C CYS A 317 14.32 -14.32 0.20
N SER A 318 15.33 -14.04 -0.63
CA SER A 318 16.63 -13.58 -0.15
C SER A 318 16.68 -12.07 0.16
N THR A 319 15.59 -11.33 -0.13
CA THR A 319 15.55 -9.89 0.17
C THR A 319 15.31 -9.70 1.66
N PRO A 320 16.15 -8.94 2.38
CA PRO A 320 15.88 -8.62 3.77
C PRO A 320 14.75 -7.58 3.90
N CYS A 321 14.04 -7.60 5.04
CA CYS A 321 13.03 -6.57 5.36
C CYS A 321 13.65 -5.16 5.33
N CYS A 322 12.97 -4.25 4.67
CA CYS A 322 13.38 -2.85 4.55
C CYS A 322 13.09 -2.10 5.86
N ILE A 323 14.02 -1.25 6.29
CA ILE A 323 13.88 -0.38 7.48
C ILE A 323 13.70 1.10 7.10
N GLY A 324 13.88 1.45 5.83
CA GLY A 324 13.71 2.82 5.34
C GLY A 324 14.36 3.06 3.97
N LEU A 325 14.14 4.25 3.43
CA LEU A 325 14.80 4.74 2.23
C LEU A 325 15.94 5.68 2.56
N VAL A 326 16.95 5.70 1.71
CA VAL A 326 18.01 6.72 1.73
C VAL A 326 18.34 7.19 0.33
N GLY A 327 18.60 8.49 0.21
CA GLY A 327 19.24 9.07 -0.98
C GLY A 327 20.74 8.85 -0.91
N VAL A 328 21.34 8.53 -2.06
CA VAL A 328 22.77 8.22 -2.16
C VAL A 328 23.47 9.19 -3.09
N GLN A 329 24.56 9.79 -2.61
CA GLN A 329 25.46 10.60 -3.43
C GLN A 329 26.89 10.06 -3.32
N VAL A 330 27.53 9.76 -4.46
CA VAL A 330 28.89 9.22 -4.51
C VAL A 330 29.85 10.34 -4.94
N LEU A 331 30.63 10.87 -4.00
CA LEU A 331 31.74 11.80 -4.26
C LEU A 331 32.95 11.31 -3.47
N SER A 332 33.77 10.42 -4.04
CA SER A 332 34.90 9.70 -3.37
C SER A 332 34.59 9.04 -1.99
N LYS A 333 33.37 9.20 -1.48
CA LYS A 333 32.74 8.75 -0.24
C LYS A 333 31.23 8.67 -0.49
N LEU A 334 30.57 7.70 0.12
CA LEU A 334 29.12 7.50 0.04
C LEU A 334 28.42 8.35 1.09
N TYR A 335 27.52 9.24 0.67
CA TYR A 335 26.67 10.01 1.57
C TYR A 335 25.28 9.38 1.66
N ILE A 336 24.84 9.08 2.88
CA ILE A 336 23.55 8.49 3.19
C ILE A 336 22.73 9.51 3.98
N PHE A 337 21.56 9.84 3.45
CA PHE A 337 20.55 10.63 4.16
C PHE A 337 19.64 9.69 4.96
N GLN A 338 20.14 9.23 6.10
CA GLN A 338 19.47 8.24 6.95
C GLN A 338 18.30 8.88 7.73
N LYS A 339 17.15 8.19 7.80
CA LYS A 339 16.20 8.38 8.90
C LYS A 339 16.88 7.92 10.19
N THR A 340 17.27 8.87 11.04
CA THR A 340 17.70 8.54 12.41
C THR A 340 16.49 8.03 13.18
N ALA A 341 16.20 6.73 13.11
CA ALA A 341 15.40 6.05 14.11
C ALA A 341 16.39 5.40 15.08
N PHE A 342 16.71 6.10 16.17
CA PHE A 342 17.32 5.48 17.33
C PHE A 342 16.21 4.87 18.19
N ILE A 343 16.54 3.69 18.73
CA ILE A 343 15.84 2.83 19.70
C ILE A 343 14.76 1.91 19.10
#